data_AF-A0A0S2LZP7-F1
#
_entry.id   AF-A0A0S2LZP7-F1
#
_cell.length_a   1.000
_cell.length_b   1.000
_cell.length_c   1.000
_cell.angle_alpha   90.00
_cell.angle_beta   90.00
_cell.angle_gamma   90.00
#
_symmetry.space_group_name_H-M   'P 1'
#
loop_
_entity.id
_entity.type
_entity.pdbx_description
1 polymer ?
#
loop_
_entity_poly.entity_id
_entity_poly.type
_entity_poly.pdbx_seq_one_letter_code
_entity_poly.pdbx_strand_id
1 'polypeptide(L)'
;MVAVARSAMLPGQKDQKEVQIATQDAWNVIQLARIWMTEPGVSLEGLDFIGEPLSLKSGRRVWLDTVAEIVPGWSTSPENPAVGSMVEVITPESHGSLSPGLLVKGIQLG
;
A
#
# COMPACT_ATOMS: atom_id res chain seq x y z
N MET A 1 0.66 14.65 3.28
CA MET A 1 1.40 13.47 2.76
C MET A 1 2.24 12.93 3.89
N VAL A 2 1.86 11.79 4.47
CA VAL A 2 2.69 11.09 5.46
C VAL A 2 3.74 10.32 4.66
N ALA A 3 4.94 10.89 4.53
CA ALA A 3 6.07 10.18 3.95
C ALA A 3 6.57 9.17 4.98
N VAL A 4 6.34 7.88 4.75
CA VAL A 4 6.99 6.83 5.54
C VAL A 4 8.42 6.75 5.03
N ALA A 5 9.40 7.11 5.85
CA ALA A 5 10.80 6.89 5.51
C ALA A 5 11.01 5.40 5.22
N ARG A 6 11.63 5.06 4.08
CA ARG A 6 11.96 3.67 3.70
C ARG A 6 12.72 2.91 4.81
N SER A 7 13.38 3.63 5.72
CA SER A 7 14.05 3.12 6.91
C SER A 7 13.11 2.62 8.03
N ALA A 8 11.79 2.75 7.90
CA ALA A 8 10.81 2.18 8.83
C ALA A 8 10.53 0.68 8.59
N MET A 9 11.10 0.08 7.54
CA MET A 9 11.10 -1.37 7.35
C MET A 9 12.15 -2.01 8.25
N LEU A 10 11.90 -2.07 9.56
CA LEU A 10 12.62 -3.02 10.41
C LEU A 10 12.26 -4.43 9.91
N PRO A 11 13.23 -5.29 9.58
CA PRO A 11 12.93 -6.66 9.20
C PRO A 11 12.24 -7.34 10.39
N GLY A 12 10.92 -7.47 10.31
CA GLY A 12 10.14 -8.26 11.24
C GLY A 12 10.54 -9.72 11.13
N GLN A 13 10.53 -10.42 12.27
CA GLN A 13 10.67 -11.86 12.27
C GLN A 13 9.44 -12.44 11.56
N LYS A 14 9.62 -12.99 10.36
CA LYS A 14 8.54 -13.56 9.56
C LYS A 14 7.93 -14.74 10.31
N ASP A 15 6.61 -14.72 10.53
CA ASP A 15 5.88 -15.91 10.95
C ASP A 15 5.90 -16.91 9.78
N GLN A 16 6.08 -18.20 10.07
CA GLN A 16 6.03 -19.26 9.06
C GLN A 16 4.66 -19.36 8.36
N LYS A 17 3.63 -18.75 8.93
CA LYS A 17 2.28 -18.67 8.37
C LYS A 17 2.08 -17.50 7.41
N GLU A 18 3.05 -16.60 7.29
CA GLU A 18 2.96 -15.47 6.35
C GLU A 18 3.19 -15.93 4.91
N VAL A 19 2.25 -15.58 4.03
CA VAL A 19 2.40 -15.79 2.59
C VAL A 19 3.03 -14.54 1.98
N GLN A 20 4.15 -14.70 1.27
CA GLN A 20 4.77 -13.59 0.55
C GLN A 20 4.06 -13.36 -0.78
N ILE A 21 3.65 -12.12 -1.01
CA ILE A 21 3.06 -11.70 -2.26
C ILE A 21 4.02 -10.71 -2.93
N ALA A 22 4.38 -10.98 -4.17
CA ALA A 22 5.15 -10.03 -4.97
C ALA A 22 4.26 -8.84 -5.31
N THR A 23 4.70 -7.63 -4.95
CA THR A 23 3.99 -6.39 -5.29
C THR A 23 4.68 -5.69 -6.43
N GLN A 24 3.92 -5.13 -7.37
CA GLN A 24 4.48 -4.28 -8.40
C GLN A 24 4.80 -2.90 -7.81
N ASP A 25 6.09 -2.64 -7.53
CA ASP A 25 6.56 -1.33 -7.07
C ASP A 25 6.74 -0.40 -8.28
N ALA A 26 5.65 0.29 -8.64
CA ALA A 26 5.64 1.31 -9.68
C ALA A 26 4.87 2.54 -9.22
N TRP A 27 5.35 3.71 -9.62
CA TRP A 27 4.81 5.00 -9.19
C TRP A 27 3.36 5.24 -9.63
N ASN A 28 2.91 4.60 -10.71
CA ASN A 28 1.56 4.71 -11.26
C ASN A 28 0.70 3.46 -11.02
N VAL A 29 1.12 2.54 -10.16
CA VAL A 29 0.41 1.29 -9.88
C VAL A 29 0.02 1.22 -8.41
N ILE A 30 -1.22 0.82 -8.14
CA ILE A 30 -1.69 0.44 -6.82
C ILE A 30 -1.89 -1.08 -6.81
N GLN A 31 -1.26 -1.74 -5.84
CA GLN A 31 -1.56 -3.13 -5.54
C GLN A 31 -2.76 -3.19 -4.59
N LEU A 32 -3.82 -3.86 -5.01
CA LEU A 32 -5.01 -4.10 -4.20
C LEU A 32 -5.03 -5.57 -3.75
N ALA A 33 -5.37 -5.80 -2.49
CA ALA A 33 -5.77 -7.10 -1.99
C ALA A 33 -7.30 -7.15 -1.96
N ARG A 34 -7.90 -8.13 -2.65
CA ARG A 34 -9.37 -8.30 -2.66
C ARG A 34 -9.73 -9.50 -1.82
N ILE A 35 -10.78 -9.32 -1.03
CA ILE A 35 -11.33 -10.35 -0.17
C ILE A 35 -12.67 -10.76 -0.76
N TRP A 36 -12.82 -12.05 -1.02
CA TRP A 36 -14.05 -12.64 -1.51
C TRP A 36 -14.65 -13.54 -0.44
N MET A 37 -15.97 -13.53 -0.31
CA MET A 37 -16.68 -14.46 0.58
C MET A 37 -17.75 -15.20 -0.21
N THR A 38 -17.71 -16.52 -0.15
CA THR A 38 -18.72 -17.37 -0.81
C THR A 38 -19.79 -17.83 0.16
N GLU A 39 -20.97 -18.13 -0.38
CA GLU A 39 -22.00 -18.87 0.36
C GLU A 39 -21.57 -20.34 0.61
N PRO A 40 -22.19 -21.05 1.57
CA PRO A 40 -21.84 -22.43 1.87
C PRO A 40 -21.94 -23.34 0.64
N GLY A 41 -20.91 -24.16 0.43
CA GLY A 41 -20.84 -25.08 -0.70
C GLY A 41 -20.42 -24.46 -2.03
N VAL A 42 -20.28 -23.14 -2.13
CA VAL A 42 -19.82 -22.46 -3.35
C VAL A 42 -18.30 -22.30 -3.35
N SER A 43 -17.68 -22.68 -4.47
CA SER A 43 -16.27 -22.44 -4.76
C SER A 43 -16.13 -21.35 -5.83
N LEU A 44 -15.07 -20.54 -5.73
CA LEU A 44 -14.69 -19.61 -6.80
C LEU A 44 -13.65 -20.28 -7.69
N GLU A 45 -13.70 -19.97 -8.99
CA GLU A 45 -12.78 -20.45 -10.01
C GLU A 45 -12.32 -19.26 -10.88
N GLY A 46 -11.14 -19.39 -11.50
CA GLY A 46 -10.63 -18.41 -12.47
C GLY A 46 -9.95 -17.16 -11.89
N LEU A 47 -9.63 -17.16 -10.59
CA LEU A 47 -8.82 -16.12 -9.95
C LEU A 47 -7.53 -16.73 -9.40
N ASP A 48 -6.46 -15.94 -9.41
CA ASP A 48 -5.17 -16.30 -8.80
C ASP A 48 -5.23 -16.04 -7.30
N PHE A 49 -5.80 -17.01 -6.57
CA PHE A 49 -5.94 -16.92 -5.12
C PHE A 49 -4.61 -17.12 -4.40
N ILE A 50 -4.45 -16.37 -3.31
CA ILE A 50 -3.29 -16.43 -2.44
C ILE A 50 -3.56 -17.47 -1.35
N GLY A 51 -2.89 -18.61 -1.48
CA GLY A 51 -3.03 -19.72 -0.53
C GLY A 51 -4.41 -20.36 -0.56
N GLU A 52 -4.73 -21.08 0.51
CA GLU A 52 -5.99 -21.81 0.66
C GLU A 52 -7.10 -20.93 1.26
N PRO A 53 -8.38 -21.17 0.93
CA PRO A 53 -9.50 -20.43 1.50
C PRO A 53 -9.64 -20.63 3.00
N LEU A 54 -9.91 -19.55 3.72
CA LEU A 54 -10.27 -19.60 5.13
C LEU A 54 -11.71 -20.11 5.28
N SER A 55 -11.85 -21.29 5.88
CA SER A 55 -13.16 -21.90 6.15
C SER A 55 -13.78 -21.36 7.44
N LEU A 56 -15.01 -20.86 7.36
CA LEU A 56 -15.77 -20.36 8.51
C LEU A 56 -16.70 -21.44 9.05
N LYS A 57 -17.06 -21.32 10.34
CA LYS A 57 -18.02 -22.24 11.01
C LYS A 57 -19.39 -22.27 10.35
N SER A 58 -19.77 -21.21 9.63
CA SER A 58 -21.02 -21.12 8.87
C SER A 58 -21.01 -21.96 7.58
N GLY A 59 -19.89 -22.59 7.22
CA GLY A 59 -19.71 -23.28 5.95
C GLY A 59 -19.31 -22.36 4.79
N ARG A 60 -19.32 -21.04 5.00
CA ARG A 60 -18.78 -20.04 4.07
C ARG A 60 -17.26 -20.13 3.98
N ARG A 61 -16.72 -19.69 2.85
CA ARG A 61 -15.27 -19.62 2.63
C ARG A 61 -14.85 -18.21 2.27
N VAL A 62 -13.71 -17.79 2.78
CA VAL A 62 -13.10 -16.50 2.47
C VAL A 62 -11.85 -16.73 1.63
N TRP A 63 -11.73 -16.00 0.54
CA TRP A 63 -10.62 -16.09 -0.40
C TRP A 63 -9.93 -14.74 -0.49
N LEU A 64 -8.63 -14.78 -0.76
CA LEU A 64 -7.82 -13.59 -0.99
C LEU A 64 -7.21 -13.68 -2.39
N ASP A 65 -7.28 -12.61 -3.16
CA ASP A 65 -6.45 -12.43 -4.34
C ASP A 65 -5.76 -11.07 -4.29
N THR A 66 -4.89 -10.81 -5.26
CA THR A 66 -4.33 -9.49 -5.48
C THR A 66 -4.39 -9.08 -6.93
N VAL A 67 -4.64 -7.79 -7.17
CA VAL A 67 -4.66 -7.20 -8.50
C VAL A 67 -3.83 -5.91 -8.50
N ALA A 68 -3.13 -5.66 -9.60
CA ALA A 68 -2.44 -4.40 -9.85
C ALA A 68 -3.34 -3.52 -10.72
N GLU A 69 -3.65 -2.31 -10.26
CA GLU A 69 -4.42 -1.32 -11.02
C GLU A 69 -3.56 -0.10 -11.32
N ILE A 70 -3.64 0.39 -12.57
CA ILE A 70 -3.00 1.64 -12.95
C ILE A 70 -3.87 2.80 -12.44
N VAL A 71 -3.25 3.75 -11.75
CA VAL A 71 -3.98 4.91 -11.20
C VAL A 71 -4.51 5.78 -12.34
N PRO A 72 -5.85 5.96 -12.47
CA PRO A 72 -6.41 6.77 -13.53
C PRO A 72 -5.94 8.23 -13.42
N GLY A 73 -5.54 8.82 -14.55
CA GLY A 73 -5.12 10.23 -14.62
C GLY A 73 -3.67 10.51 -14.21
N TRP A 74 -2.90 9.50 -13.81
CA TRP A 74 -1.46 9.62 -13.68
C TRP A 74 -0.82 9.53 -15.07
N SER A 75 0.16 10.38 -15.38
CA SER A 75 0.80 10.41 -16.70
C SER A 75 1.45 9.06 -17.04
N THR A 76 1.87 8.87 -18.30
CA THR A 76 2.73 7.74 -18.64
C THR A 76 4.18 7.95 -18.18
N SER A 77 4.52 9.17 -17.78
CA SER A 77 5.84 9.58 -17.28
C SER A 77 5.80 9.91 -15.80
N PRO A 78 6.75 9.44 -14.98
CA PRO A 78 6.83 9.81 -13.57
C PRO A 78 6.90 11.32 -13.40
N GLU A 79 6.50 11.82 -12.23
CA GLU A 79 6.74 13.22 -11.86
C GLU A 79 8.24 13.53 -12.03
N ASN A 80 8.55 14.72 -12.57
CA ASN A 80 9.94 15.13 -12.71
C ASN A 80 10.62 15.11 -11.34
N PRO A 81 11.85 14.59 -11.24
CA PRO A 81 12.58 14.61 -9.99
C PRO A 81 12.69 16.05 -9.48
N ALA A 82 12.45 16.24 -8.19
CA ALA A 82 12.58 17.55 -7.57
C ALA A 82 14.01 18.08 -7.78
N VAL A 83 14.13 19.35 -8.15
CA VAL A 83 15.41 20.04 -8.37
C VAL A 83 16.10 20.35 -7.03
N GLY A 84 15.33 20.37 -5.94
CA GLY A 84 15.83 20.50 -4.58
C GLY A 84 14.79 20.04 -3.56
N SER A 85 15.13 20.16 -2.28
CA SER A 85 14.22 19.91 -1.17
C SER A 85 14.16 21.13 -0.26
N MET A 86 12.94 21.54 0.09
CA MET A 86 12.72 22.50 1.18
C MET A 86 12.44 21.72 2.45
N VAL A 87 13.17 22.05 3.52
CA VAL A 87 12.89 21.53 4.86
C VAL A 87 12.26 22.64 5.66
N GLU A 88 11.04 22.42 6.11
CA GLU A 88 10.30 23.33 6.96
C GLU A 88 10.15 22.73 8.36
N VAL A 89 10.47 23.52 9.38
CA VAL A 89 10.26 23.09 10.78
C VAL A 89 8.78 23.29 11.11
N ILE A 90 8.14 22.20 11.50
CA ILE A 90 6.75 22.17 11.96
C ILE A 90 6.77 22.34 13.47
N THR A 91 6.07 23.33 13.99
CA THR A 91 5.81 23.47 15.42
C THR A 91 4.30 23.39 15.69
N PRO A 92 3.88 22.93 16.88
CA PRO A 92 2.46 22.91 17.25
C PRO A 92 1.78 24.27 17.13
N GLU A 93 2.50 25.35 17.43
CA GLU A 93 1.98 26.72 17.47
C GLU A 93 1.62 27.26 16.08
N SER A 94 2.34 26.85 15.03
CA SER A 94 2.20 27.41 13.69
C SER A 94 1.51 26.49 12.67
N HIS A 95 1.41 25.19 12.93
CA HIS A 95 1.03 24.20 11.90
C HIS A 95 -0.04 23.19 12.32
N GLY A 96 -0.68 23.35 13.49
CA GLY A 96 -1.75 22.44 13.93
C GLY A 96 -1.28 21.00 14.14
N SER A 97 0.01 20.79 14.43
CA SER A 97 0.59 19.49 14.74
C SER A 97 0.56 19.25 16.25
N LEU A 98 0.38 17.99 16.68
CA LEU A 98 0.45 17.61 18.10
C LEU A 98 1.88 17.55 18.65
N SER A 99 2.90 17.62 17.78
CA SER A 99 4.32 17.59 18.17
C SER A 99 5.22 18.31 17.14
N PRO A 100 6.42 18.76 17.53
CA PRO A 100 7.41 19.28 16.60
C PRO A 100 7.81 18.24 15.55
N GLY A 101 8.08 18.68 14.33
CA GLY A 101 8.48 17.79 13.24
C GLY A 101 9.16 18.52 12.10
N LEU A 102 9.51 17.76 11.06
CA LEU A 102 10.06 18.30 9.81
C LEU A 102 9.10 17.97 8.66
N LEU A 103 8.79 18.96 7.86
CA LEU A 103 8.07 18.79 6.59
C LEU A 103 9.08 18.95 5.46
N VAL A 104 9.31 17.87 4.71
CA VAL A 104 10.17 17.87 3.52
C VAL A 104 9.29 17.99 2.28
N LYS A 105 9.51 19.03 1.49
CA LYS A 105 8.80 19.29 0.23
C LYS A 105 9.79 19.25 -0.92
N GLY A 106 9.46 18.55 -2.01
CA GLY A 106 10.21 18.66 -3.26
C GLY A 106 10.01 20.05 -3.86
N ILE A 107 11.09 20.71 -4.26
CA ILE A 107 11.04 21.95 -5.03
C ILE A 107 11.19 21.60 -6.50
N GLN A 108 10.21 21.99 -7.31
CA GLN A 108 10.38 22.06 -8.75
C GLN A 108 10.72 23.51 -9.12
N LEU A 109 11.77 23.70 -9.92
CA LEU A 109 12.03 24.99 -10.58
C LEU A 109 11.40 24.89 -11.97
N GLY A 110 10.33 25.68 -12.17
CA GLY A 110 9.71 25.93 -13.47
C GLY A 110 10.02 27.35 -13.90
#